data_AF-A0A9E4UC61-F1
#
_entry.id   AF-A0A9E4UC61-F1
#
_cell.length_a   1.000
_cell.length_b   1.000
_cell.length_c   1.000
_cell.angle_alpha   90.00
_cell.angle_beta   90.00
_cell.angle_gamma   90.00
#
_symmetry.space_group_name_H-M   'P 1'
#
loop_
_entity.id
_entity.type
_entity.pdbx_description
1 polymer ?
#
loop_
_entity_poly.entity_id
_entity_poly.type
_entity_poly.pdbx_seq_one_letter_code
_entity_poly.pdbx_strand_id
1 'polypeptide(L)' 'MTGTADKTTVDLPMIDTVFTEVPDPRHPFGLRGVGESPIVPPPAALTNAVYTATGVRLTRLPMSPGAILDALNNRE' A
#
# COMPACT_ATOMS: atom_id res chain seq x y z
N MET A 1 6.53 5.42 26.08
CA MET A 1 5.91 4.46 25.15
C MET A 1 6.05 5.06 23.76
N THR A 2 6.91 4.46 22.96
CA THR A 2 7.75 5.10 21.95
C THR A 2 7.14 5.04 20.56
N GLY A 3 6.64 6.17 20.04
CA GLY A 3 6.71 6.67 18.65
C GLY A 3 6.37 5.82 17.40
N THR A 4 6.29 4.50 17.48
CA THR A 4 5.85 3.62 16.39
C THR A 4 4.37 3.33 16.59
N ALA A 5 3.55 3.74 15.62
CA ALA A 5 2.15 3.35 15.58
C ALA A 5 2.08 1.84 15.30
N ASP A 6 2.08 1.03 16.35
CA ASP A 6 1.78 -0.39 16.26
C ASP A 6 0.36 -0.53 15.69
N LYS A 7 0.26 -1.16 14.53
CA LYS A 7 -1.02 -1.38 13.87
C LYS A 7 -1.81 -2.42 14.65
N THR A 8 -3.00 -2.04 15.07
CA THR A 8 -3.97 -2.92 15.70
C THR A 8 -4.91 -3.50 14.66
N THR A 9 -5.73 -4.48 15.05
CA THR A 9 -6.72 -5.08 14.15
C THR A 9 -7.76 -4.09 13.63
N VAL A 10 -7.96 -2.95 14.31
CA VAL A 10 -8.91 -1.90 13.88
C VAL A 10 -8.34 -0.96 12.82
N ASP A 11 -7.03 -0.98 12.58
CA ASP A 11 -6.36 -0.12 11.58
C ASP A 11 -6.37 -0.73 10.16
N LEU A 12 -6.82 -1.98 10.02
CA LEU A 12 -6.85 -2.68 8.75
C LEU A 12 -8.17 -2.46 8.01
N PRO A 13 -8.12 -2.09 6.72
CA PRO A 13 -9.31 -2.11 5.88
C PRO A 13 -9.72 -3.56 5.58
N MET A 14 -10.96 -3.76 5.13
CA MET A 14 -11.36 -5.04 4.56
C MET A 14 -10.56 -5.30 3.27
N ILE A 15 -9.88 -6.45 3.21
CA ILE A 15 -9.03 -6.84 2.07
C ILE A 15 -9.79 -7.87 1.24
N ASP A 16 -10.18 -7.50 0.02
CA ASP A 16 -10.69 -8.43 -0.97
C ASP A 16 -9.54 -9.02 -1.79
N THR A 17 -9.54 -10.34 -1.98
CA THR A 17 -8.44 -11.08 -2.60
C THR A 17 -8.93 -11.76 -3.87
N VAL A 18 -8.34 -11.40 -5.00
CA VAL A 18 -8.64 -11.98 -6.31
C VAL A 18 -7.44 -12.78 -6.81
N PHE A 19 -7.65 -14.05 -7.10
CA PHE A 19 -6.63 -14.91 -7.69
C PHE A 19 -6.65 -14.77 -9.21
N THR A 20 -5.46 -14.55 -9.79
CA THR A 20 -5.27 -14.62 -11.24
C THR A 20 -4.44 -15.85 -11.55
N GLU A 21 -5.08 -16.84 -12.16
CA GLU A 21 -4.46 -18.13 -12.48
C GLU A 21 -3.81 -18.05 -13.86
N VAL A 22 -2.50 -17.83 -13.88
CA VAL A 22 -1.68 -17.93 -15.11
C VAL A 22 -0.57 -18.93 -14.85
N PRO A 23 -0.59 -20.12 -15.47
CA PRO A 23 0.44 -21.14 -15.26
C PRO A 23 1.84 -20.66 -15.67
N ASP A 24 2.88 -20.99 -14.92
CA ASP A 24 4.27 -20.88 -15.40
C ASP A 24 4.62 -22.09 -16.29
N PRO A 25 4.95 -21.90 -17.59
CA PRO A 25 5.30 -23.01 -18.49
C PRO A 25 6.56 -23.78 -18.07
N ARG A 26 7.37 -23.23 -17.16
CA ARG A 26 8.64 -23.83 -16.72
C ARG A 26 8.49 -24.68 -15.46
N HIS A 27 7.35 -24.59 -14.77
CA HIS A 27 7.09 -25.34 -13.55
C HIS A 27 6.16 -26.53 -13.85
N PRO A 28 6.49 -27.77 -13.45
CA PRO A 28 5.68 -28.97 -13.76
C PRO A 28 4.21 -28.86 -13.34
N PHE A 29 3.94 -28.07 -12.30
CA PHE A 29 2.60 -27.80 -11.77
C PHE A 29 2.08 -26.39 -12.07
N GLY A 30 2.78 -25.60 -12.90
CA GLY A 30 2.37 -24.25 -13.25
C GLY A 30 2.41 -23.22 -12.11
N LEU A 31 2.96 -23.57 -10.94
CA LEU A 31 2.95 -22.75 -9.73
C LEU A 31 3.84 -21.51 -9.85
N ARG A 32 3.47 -20.46 -9.12
CA ARG A 32 4.23 -19.21 -8.98
C ARG A 32 4.31 -18.79 -7.52
N GLY A 33 5.39 -18.12 -7.14
CA GLY A 33 5.53 -17.54 -5.80
C GLY A 33 4.53 -16.41 -5.58
N VAL A 34 3.95 -16.34 -4.39
CA VAL A 34 2.94 -15.33 -4.02
C VAL A 34 3.29 -14.53 -2.76
N GLY A 35 4.36 -14.87 -2.02
CA GLY A 35 4.64 -14.25 -0.72
C GLY A 35 4.87 -12.74 -0.78
N GLU A 36 5.52 -12.24 -1.83
CA GLU A 36 5.85 -10.82 -1.99
C GLU A 36 4.78 -10.04 -2.78
N SER A 37 4.02 -10.73 -3.62
CA SER A 37 2.99 -10.15 -4.48
C SER A 37 1.94 -9.32 -3.74
N PRO A 38 1.45 -9.67 -2.54
CA PRO A 38 0.47 -8.85 -1.84
C PRO A 38 1.09 -7.70 -1.03
N ILE A 39 2.40 -7.72 -0.74
CA ILE A 39 3.03 -6.69 0.11
C ILE A 39 3.72 -5.57 -0.70
N VAL A 40 4.19 -5.87 -1.92
CA VAL A 40 4.88 -4.88 -2.77
C VAL A 40 3.93 -3.81 -3.36
N PRO A 41 2.72 -4.13 -3.86
CA PRO A 41 1.83 -3.14 -4.49
C PRO A 41 1.13 -2.13 -3.55
N PRO A 42 0.68 -2.49 -2.32
CA PRO A 42 -0.11 -1.59 -1.47
C PRO A 42 0.49 -0.21 -1.21
N PRO A 43 1.81 -0.04 -0.95
CA PRO A 43 2.36 1.30 -0.73
C PRO A 43 2.17 2.22 -1.93
N ALA A 44 2.38 1.72 -3.15
CA ALA A 44 2.18 2.50 -4.38
C ALA A 44 0.69 2.81 -4.62
N ALA A 45 -0.19 1.83 -4.39
CA ALA A 45 -1.63 2.00 -4.51
C ALA A 45 -2.16 3.07 -3.52
N LEU A 46 -1.71 3.04 -2.27
CA LEU A 46 -2.05 4.03 -1.24
C LEU A 46 -1.59 5.43 -1.64
N THR A 47 -0.36 5.60 -2.12
CA THR A 47 0.14 6.90 -2.56
C THR A 47 -0.68 7.47 -3.73
N ASN A 48 -1.08 6.62 -4.68
CA ASN A 48 -1.97 7.03 -5.76
C ASN A 48 -3.37 7.40 -5.25
N ALA A 49 -3.93 6.65 -4.31
CA ALA A 49 -5.23 6.97 -3.72
C ALA A 49 -5.21 8.32 -2.97
N VAL A 50 -4.17 8.61 -2.19
CA VAL A 50 -3.99 9.91 -1.52
C VAL A 50 -3.86 11.04 -2.54
N TYR A 51 -3.09 10.84 -3.61
CA TYR A 51 -2.98 11.82 -4.69
C TYR A 51 -4.33 12.08 -5.35
N THR A 52 -5.09 11.04 -5.69
CA THR A 52 -6.43 11.18 -6.27
C THR A 52 -7.39 11.92 -5.33
N ALA A 53 -7.29 11.70 -4.02
CA ALA A 53 -8.17 12.33 -3.04
C ALA A 53 -7.81 13.80 -2.73
N THR A 54 -6.53 14.14 -2.72
CA THR A 54 -6.04 15.44 -2.22
C THR A 54 -5.45 16.35 -3.30
N GLY A 55 -5.06 15.78 -4.44
CA GLY A 55 -4.27 16.45 -5.48
C GLY A 55 -2.78 16.59 -5.15
N VAL A 56 -2.33 16.17 -3.96
CA VAL A 56 -0.95 16.33 -3.50
C VAL A 56 -0.16 15.04 -3.72
N ARG A 57 1.01 15.15 -4.35
CA ARG A 57 1.88 14.00 -4.64
C ARG A 57 2.89 13.79 -3.51
N LEU A 58 2.62 12.80 -2.67
CA LEU A 58 3.58 12.32 -1.68
C LEU A 58 4.55 11.31 -2.34
N THR A 59 5.86 11.50 -2.15
CA THR A 59 6.91 10.64 -2.72
C THR A 59 7.74 9.92 -1.65
N ARG A 60 7.41 10.14 -0.37
CA ARG A 60 8.13 9.58 0.78
C ARG A 60 7.16 8.86 1.70
N LEU A 61 7.56 7.65 2.11
CA LEU A 61 6.89 6.86 3.15
C LEU A 61 7.63 7.03 4.49
N PRO A 62 6.93 6.92 5.64
CA PRO A 62 5.48 6.70 5.79
C PRO A 62 4.66 7.98 5.56
N MET A 63 3.46 7.85 4.98
CA MET A 63 2.47 8.94 4.86
C MET A 63 1.70 9.08 6.19
N SER A 64 2.39 9.54 7.23
CA SER A 64 1.75 9.80 8.53
C SER A 64 0.76 10.98 8.42
N PRO A 65 -0.23 11.10 9.34
CA PRO A 65 -1.15 12.22 9.32
C PRO A 65 -0.46 13.59 9.32
N GLY A 66 0.66 13.74 10.07
CA GLY A 66 1.46 14.96 10.06
C GLY A 66 2.11 15.25 8.70
N ALA A 67 2.69 14.24 8.06
CA ALA A 67 3.29 14.40 6.74
C ALA A 67 2.25 14.76 5.67
N ILE A 68 1.02 14.24 5.78
CA ILE A 68 -0.09 14.61 4.89
C ILE A 68 -0.52 16.06 5.15
N LEU A 69 -0.67 16.44 6.43
CA LEU A 69 -1.06 17.80 6.81
C LEU A 69 -0.06 18.85 6.32
N ASP A 70 1.23 18.61 6.53
CA ASP A 70 2.30 19.50 6.05
C ASP A 70 2.26 19.64 4.52
N ALA A 71 2.04 18.53 3.81
CA ALA A 71 1.96 18.54 2.35
C ALA A 71 0.70 19.26 1.82
N LEU A 72 -0.41 19.24 2.58
CA LEU A 72 -1.61 20.01 2.28
C LEU A 72 -1.41 21.51 2.52
N ASN A 73 -0.75 21.90 3.61
CA ASN A 73 -0.49 23.31 3.93
C ASN A 73 0.50 23.96 2.94
N ASN A 74 1.50 23.21 2.46
CA ASN A 74 2.47 23.70 1.47
C ASN A 74 1.89 23.80 0.04
N ARG A 75 0.61 23.46 -0.16
CA ARG A 75 -0.10 23.59 -1.44
C ARG A 75 -0.68 25.00 -1.63
N GLU A 76 -0.98 25.72 -0.54
CA GLU A 76 -1.44 27.11 -0.55
C GLU A 76 -0.29 28.09 -0.85
#